data_AF-A0A0P6W2Z3-F1
#
_entry.id   AF-A0A0P6W2Z3-F1
#
_cell.length_a   1.000
_cell.length_b   1.000
_cell.length_c   1.000
_cell.angle_alpha   90.00
_cell.angle_beta   90.00
_cell.angle_gamma   90.00
#
_symmetry.space_group_name_H-M   'P 1'
#
loop_
_entity.id
_entity.type
_entity.pdbx_description
1 polymer ?
#
loop_
_entity_poly.entity_id
_entity_poly.type
_entity_poly.pdbx_seq_one_letter_code
_entity_poly.pdbx_strand_id
1 'polypeptide(L)'
;MKKKRHTSTPRHKRMNRQSRLQAAPHWIPKYDGKNLVHGYAKHFGVNKLAAVVELELLGYPIDVQYKQLLKQDEIRKEKEAHRRKAKALEGEEIDEWWWDEDGPFF
;
A
#
# COMPACT_ATOMS: atom_id res chain seq x y z
N MET A 1 -23.69 18.85 -18.39
CA MET A 1 -22.38 18.16 -18.46
C MET A 1 -21.84 17.95 -17.04
N LYS A 2 -21.51 16.73 -16.62
CA LYS A 2 -20.98 16.47 -15.27
C LYS A 2 -19.54 17.01 -15.15
N LYS A 3 -19.29 17.87 -14.16
CA LYS A 3 -17.97 18.44 -13.85
C LYS A 3 -16.99 17.30 -13.50
N LYS A 4 -15.87 17.19 -14.21
CA LYS A 4 -14.83 16.20 -13.89
C LYS A 4 -14.21 16.56 -12.54
N ARG A 5 -14.30 15.64 -11.58
CA ARG A 5 -13.64 15.79 -10.27
C ARG A 5 -12.13 15.72 -10.48
N HIS A 6 -11.42 16.83 -10.26
CA HIS A 6 -9.97 16.82 -10.23
C HIS A 6 -9.52 16.07 -8.97
N THR A 7 -8.92 14.90 -9.16
CA THR A 7 -8.32 14.16 -8.06
C THR A 7 -6.94 14.75 -7.80
N SER A 8 -6.60 15.05 -6.54
CA SER A 8 -5.23 15.46 -6.17
C SER A 8 -4.20 14.36 -6.44
N THR A 9 -4.63 13.09 -6.49
CA THR A 9 -3.74 11.95 -6.75
C THR A 9 -3.19 11.95 -8.18
N PRO A 10 -1.85 11.90 -8.35
CA PRO A 10 -1.21 11.83 -9.67
C PRO A 10 -1.72 10.66 -10.54
N ARG A 11 -1.81 10.88 -11.86
CA ARG A 11 -2.34 9.89 -12.82
C ARG A 11 -1.61 8.55 -12.76
N HIS A 12 -0.28 8.56 -12.64
CA HIS A 12 0.55 7.35 -12.63
C HIS A 12 0.27 6.43 -11.43
N LYS A 13 -0.22 6.98 -10.30
CA LYS A 13 -0.66 6.21 -9.13
C LYS A 13 -2.06 5.59 -9.25
N ARG A 14 -2.81 5.98 -10.28
CA ARG A 14 -4.19 5.53 -10.53
C ARG A 14 -4.28 4.55 -11.69
N MET A 15 -3.14 4.19 -12.28
CA MET A 15 -3.06 3.30 -13.43
C MET A 15 -3.45 1.87 -13.03
N ASN A 16 -4.20 1.19 -13.90
CA ASN A 16 -4.42 -0.24 -13.79
C ASN A 16 -3.15 -1.02 -14.15
N ARG A 17 -3.12 -2.32 -13.85
CA ARG A 17 -1.95 -3.19 -14.05
C ARG A 17 -1.43 -3.18 -15.49
N GLN A 18 -2.31 -3.28 -16.48
CA GLN A 18 -1.92 -3.26 -17.90
C GLN A 18 -1.25 -1.94 -18.28
N SER A 19 -1.81 -0.80 -17.85
CA SER A 19 -1.24 0.52 -18.13
C SER A 19 0.12 0.68 -17.46
N ARG A 20 0.32 0.14 -16.26
CA ARG A 20 1.62 0.15 -15.58
C ARG A 20 2.67 -0.66 -16.32
N LEU A 21 2.32 -1.87 -16.79
CA LEU A 21 3.23 -2.71 -17.57
C LEU A 21 3.68 -2.03 -18.86
N GLN A 22 2.81 -1.23 -19.49
CA GLN A 22 3.16 -0.43 -20.68
C GLN A 22 4.01 0.81 -20.34
N ALA A 23 3.74 1.47 -19.22
CA ALA A 23 4.48 2.67 -18.80
C ALA A 23 5.85 2.35 -18.19
N ALA A 24 5.99 1.18 -17.55
CA ALA A 24 7.16 0.79 -16.80
C ALA A 24 8.46 0.74 -17.64
N PRO A 25 8.50 0.16 -18.85
CA PRO A 25 9.69 0.20 -19.72
C PRO A 25 10.20 1.61 -20.01
N HIS A 26 9.32 2.61 -20.05
CA HIS A 26 9.73 4.01 -20.27
C HIS A 26 10.19 4.71 -18.99
N TRP A 27 9.74 4.23 -17.83
CA TRP A 27 10.07 4.78 -16.53
C TRP A 27 11.36 4.19 -15.96
N ILE A 28 11.58 2.88 -16.09
CA ILE A 28 12.72 2.15 -15.51
C ILE A 28 14.07 2.77 -15.91
N PRO A 29 14.34 3.10 -17.19
CA PRO A 29 15.61 3.71 -17.59
C PRO A 29 15.86 5.10 -17.00
N LYS A 30 14.79 5.79 -16.56
CA LYS A 30 14.87 7.13 -15.95
C LYS A 30 15.00 7.06 -14.43
N TYR A 31 14.90 5.86 -13.86
CA TYR A 31 15.00 5.68 -12.42
C TYR A 31 16.47 5.57 -12.01
N ASP A 32 16.92 6.51 -11.17
CA ASP A 32 18.28 6.63 -10.66
C ASP A 32 18.47 6.00 -9.27
N GLY A 33 17.39 5.49 -8.67
CA GLY A 33 17.43 5.00 -7.30
C GLY A 33 18.01 3.59 -7.18
N LYS A 34 18.57 3.29 -6.00
CA LYS A 34 19.22 2.00 -5.70
C LYS A 34 18.27 0.81 -5.68
N ASN A 35 16.99 1.02 -5.31
CA ASN A 35 16.03 -0.07 -5.13
C ASN A 35 14.85 0.08 -6.10
N LEU A 36 14.94 -0.65 -7.22
CA LEU A 36 13.94 -0.62 -8.28
C LEU A 36 12.54 -0.98 -7.78
N VAL A 37 12.42 -1.99 -6.91
CA VAL A 37 11.14 -2.43 -6.35
C VAL A 37 10.49 -1.32 -5.51
N HIS A 38 11.28 -0.66 -4.66
CA HIS A 38 10.79 0.45 -3.85
C HIS A 38 10.41 1.65 -4.71
N GLY A 39 11.24 2.01 -5.70
CA GLY A 39 10.95 3.07 -6.65
C GLY A 39 9.66 2.82 -7.42
N TYR A 40 9.49 1.60 -7.93
CA TYR A 40 8.32 1.17 -8.68
C TYR A 40 7.05 1.27 -7.85
N ALA A 41 7.08 0.70 -6.63
CA ALA A 41 5.97 0.76 -5.69
C ALA A 41 5.57 2.21 -5.37
N LYS A 42 6.54 3.09 -5.13
CA LYS A 42 6.30 4.51 -4.82
C LYS A 42 5.76 5.29 -6.01
N HIS A 43 6.31 5.04 -7.21
CA HIS A 43 5.88 5.70 -8.42
C HIS A 43 4.45 5.29 -8.74
N PHE A 44 4.18 4.00 -8.98
CA PHE A 44 2.88 3.54 -9.42
C PHE A 44 1.83 3.35 -8.30
N GLY A 45 2.22 3.55 -7.04
CA GLY A 45 1.30 3.43 -5.90
C GLY A 45 0.85 1.98 -5.63
N VAL A 46 1.72 1.00 -5.89
CA VAL A 46 1.45 -0.43 -5.68
C VAL A 46 2.18 -0.95 -4.45
N ASN A 47 1.75 -2.11 -3.93
CA ASN A 47 2.50 -2.81 -2.89
C ASN A 47 3.81 -3.39 -3.46
N LYS A 48 4.78 -3.64 -2.57
CA LYS A 48 6.09 -4.15 -2.98
C LYS A 48 6.00 -5.53 -3.64
N LEU A 49 5.04 -6.36 -3.23
CA LEU A 49 4.82 -7.68 -3.84
C LEU A 49 4.31 -7.58 -5.28
N ALA A 50 3.36 -6.69 -5.59
CA ALA A 50 2.93 -6.49 -6.98
C ALA A 50 4.05 -5.87 -7.82
N ALA A 51 4.83 -4.95 -7.26
CA ALA A 51 6.00 -4.39 -7.94
C ALA A 51 6.99 -5.49 -8.33
N VAL A 52 7.27 -6.45 -7.45
CA VAL A 52 8.14 -7.59 -7.77
C VAL A 52 7.58 -8.39 -8.95
N VAL A 53 6.32 -8.81 -8.88
CA VAL A 53 5.69 -9.63 -9.92
C VAL A 53 5.66 -8.90 -11.27
N GLU A 54 5.35 -7.60 -11.27
CA GLU A 54 5.34 -6.78 -12.48
C GLU A 54 6.75 -6.59 -13.05
N LEU A 55 7.77 -6.41 -12.21
CA LEU A 55 9.17 -6.29 -12.64
C LEU A 55 9.72 -7.62 -13.20
N GLU A 56 9.37 -8.76 -12.62
CA GLU A 56 9.74 -10.08 -13.14
C GLU A 56 9.14 -10.32 -14.52
N LEU A 57 7.88 -9.92 -14.74
CA LEU A 57 7.23 -10.00 -16.05
C LEU A 57 7.89 -9.10 -17.10
N LEU A 58 8.53 -8.01 -16.67
CA LEU A 58 9.30 -7.12 -17.53
C LEU A 58 10.74 -7.62 -17.76
N GLY A 59 11.11 -8.77 -17.18
CA GLY A 59 12.42 -9.40 -17.37
C GLY A 59 13.48 -8.98 -16.34
N TYR A 60 13.09 -8.33 -15.24
CA TYR A 60 14.01 -8.00 -14.14
C TYR A 60 13.96 -9.10 -13.07
N PRO A 61 14.95 -10.02 -13.02
CA PRO A 61 14.97 -11.07 -12.02
C PRO A 61 15.18 -10.45 -10.64
N ILE A 62 14.31 -10.82 -9.70
CA ILE A 62 14.40 -10.40 -8.30
C ILE A 62 14.75 -11.60 -7.45
N ASP A 63 15.67 -11.38 -6.51
CA ASP A 63 16.15 -12.40 -5.61
C ASP A 63 15.03 -13.04 -4.76
N VAL A 64 15.15 -14.34 -4.52
CA VAL A 64 14.15 -15.13 -3.81
C VAL A 64 14.15 -14.82 -2.31
N GLN A 65 15.30 -14.55 -1.70
CA GLN A 65 15.37 -14.15 -0.29
C GLN A 65 14.69 -12.81 -0.09
N TYR A 66 14.92 -11.86 -1.00
CA TYR A 66 14.25 -10.57 -0.97
C TYR A 66 12.70 -10.70 -1.07
N LYS A 67 12.20 -11.60 -1.93
CA LYS A 67 10.76 -11.91 -2.02
C LYS A 67 10.18 -12.43 -0.71
N GLN A 68 10.89 -13.31 -0.03
CA GLN A 68 10.44 -13.87 1.24
C GLN A 68 10.36 -12.81 2.34
N LEU A 69 11.37 -11.95 2.44
CA LEU A 69 11.39 -10.82 3.38
C LEU A 69 10.19 -9.88 3.16
N LEU A 70 9.90 -9.53 1.90
CA LEU A 70 8.76 -8.68 1.56
C LEU A 70 7.43 -9.32 1.96
N LYS A 71 7.28 -10.63 1.78
CA LYS A 71 6.07 -11.35 2.17
C LYS A 71 5.86 -11.34 3.68
N GLN A 72 6.92 -11.57 4.45
CA GLN A 72 6.87 -11.50 5.91
C GLN A 72 6.51 -10.09 6.40
N ASP A 73 7.08 -9.06 5.78
CA ASP A 73 6.78 -7.65 6.10
C ASP A 73 5.30 -7.30 5.87
N GLU A 74 4.72 -7.76 4.77
CA GLU A 74 3.30 -7.50 4.47
C GLU A 74 2.37 -8.23 5.45
N ILE A 75 2.67 -9.49 5.79
CA ILE A 75 1.94 -10.24 6.83
C ILE A 75 2.03 -9.52 8.18
N ARG A 76 3.21 -9.00 8.53
CA ARG A 76 3.41 -8.27 9.78
C ARG A 76 2.57 -7.00 9.83
N LYS A 77 2.54 -6.22 8.74
CA LYS A 77 1.71 -5.01 8.64
C LYS A 77 0.22 -5.32 8.71
N GLU A 78 -0.23 -6.38 8.05
CA GLU A 78 -1.64 -6.78 8.07
C GLU A 78 -2.06 -7.15 9.49
N LYS A 79 -1.25 -7.95 10.19
CA LYS A 79 -1.47 -8.27 11.61
C LYS A 79 -1.50 -7.02 12.48
N GLU A 80 -0.60 -6.07 12.26
CA GLU A 80 -0.58 -4.83 13.02
C GLU A 80 -1.80 -3.94 12.74
N ALA A 81 -2.22 -3.81 11.48
CA ALA A 81 -3.42 -3.09 11.10
C ALA A 81 -4.67 -3.71 11.72
N HIS A 82 -4.76 -5.05 11.74
CA HIS A 82 -5.84 -5.76 12.42
C HIS A 82 -5.83 -5.49 13.92
N ARG A 83 -4.67 -5.56 14.59
CA ARG A 83 -4.55 -5.23 16.02
C ARG A 83 -4.97 -3.79 16.33
N ARG A 84 -4.57 -2.82 15.48
CA ARG A 84 -4.96 -1.42 15.66
C ARG A 84 -6.47 -1.22 15.50
N LYS A 85 -7.09 -1.88 14.53
CA LYS A 85 -8.54 -1.86 14.36
C LYS A 85 -9.27 -2.47 15.54
N ALA A 86 -8.80 -3.63 16.04
CA ALA A 86 -9.40 -4.27 17.21
C ALA A 86 -9.33 -3.37 18.44
N LYS A 87 -8.17 -2.74 18.71
CA LYS A 87 -8.02 -1.79 19.81
C LYS A 87 -8.87 -0.52 19.65
N ALA A 88 -9.03 -0.04 18.42
CA ALA A 88 -9.87 1.14 18.16
C ALA A 88 -11.35 0.81 18.42
N LEU A 89 -11.80 -0.38 18.00
CA LEU A 89 -13.16 -0.85 18.26
C LEU A 89 -13.42 -1.07 19.76
N GLU A 90 -12.47 -1.71 20.45
CA GLU A 90 -12.53 -1.88 21.92
C GLU A 90 -12.53 -0.53 22.64
N GLY A 91 -11.75 0.45 22.16
CA GLY A 91 -11.76 1.82 22.70
C GLY A 91 -13.07 2.57 22.43
N GLU A 92 -13.65 2.43 21.25
CA GLU A 92 -14.97 2.99 20.90
C GLU A 92 -16.08 2.32 21.73
N GLU A 93 -16.04 1.00 21.93
CA GLU A 93 -16.99 0.26 22.76
C GLU A 93 -16.88 0.66 24.24
N ILE A 94 -15.67 0.86 24.76
CA ILE A 94 -15.45 1.37 26.12
C ILE A 94 -15.92 2.83 26.26
N ASP A 95 -15.72 3.68 25.25
CA ASP A 95 -16.15 5.09 25.24
C ASP A 95 -17.68 5.24 25.11
N GLU A 96 -18.32 4.43 24.26
CA GLU A 96 -19.79 4.33 24.15
C GLU A 96 -20.41 3.83 25.46
N TRP A 97 -19.84 2.77 26.06
CA TRP A 97 -20.29 2.27 27.36
C TRP A 97 -20.11 3.29 28.49
N TRP A 98 -19.03 4.08 28.46
CA TRP A 98 -18.78 5.21 29.38
C TRP A 98 -19.76 6.38 29.21
N TRP A 99 -20.33 6.56 28.03
CA TRP A 99 -21.27 7.64 27.73
C TRP A 99 -22.74 7.27 28.00
N ASP A 100 -23.07 5.97 27.94
CA ASP A 100 -24.44 5.46 28.10
C ASP A 100 -24.81 5.09 29.55
N GLU A 101 -23.84 4.74 30.41
CA GLU A 101 -24.05 4.50 31.85
C GLU A 101 -23.28 5.54 32.68
N ASP A 102 -23.99 6.52 33.26
CA ASP A 102 -23.51 7.55 34.19
C ASP A 102 -22.14 7.25 34.84
N GLY A 103 -21.07 7.84 34.30
CA GLY A 103 -19.69 7.57 34.71
C GLY A 103 -19.43 7.70 36.22
N PRO A 104 -18.34 7.11 36.75
CA PRO A 104 -18.08 7.06 38.18
C PRO A 104 -18.04 8.48 38.76
N PHE A 105 -19.05 8.80 39.58
CA PHE A 105 -19.01 9.93 40.49
C PHE A 105 -17.90 9.69 41.52
N PHE A 106 -16.73 10.27 41.25
CA PHE A 106 -15.58 10.55 42.12
C PHE A 106 -15.06 9.43 43.04
#